data_AF-A0A524IY10-F1
#
_entry.id   AF-A0A524IY10-F1
#
_cell.length_a   1.000
_cell.length_b   1.000
_cell.length_c   1.000
_cell.angle_alpha   90.00
_cell.angle_beta   90.00
_cell.angle_gamma   90.00
#
_symmetry.space_group_name_H-M   'P 1'
#
loop_
_entity.id
_entity.type
_entity.pdbx_description
1 polymer ?
#
loop_
_entity_poly.entity_id
_entity_poly.type
_entity_poly.pdbx_seq_one_letter_code
_entity_poly.pdbx_strand_id
1 'polypeptide(L)'
;MGFLLAAAIAIAAPLASTRPDGLEWVAMQGGFIDQAKAPLYQIIPDYLFPGVANEAAATIAAGLLGLVIVFGVGVGVAYSRRNRQASGR
;
A
#
# COMPACT_ATOMS: atom_id res chain seq x y z
N MET A 1 -5.48 0.00 -19.21
CA MET A 1 -4.12 -0.59 -19.16
C MET A 1 -3.41 -0.31 -17.84
N GLY A 2 -3.26 0.96 -17.40
CA GLY A 2 -2.55 1.28 -16.15
C GLY A 2 -3.04 0.55 -14.89
N PHE A 3 -4.36 0.43 -14.71
CA PHE A 3 -4.93 -0.30 -13.56
C PHE A 3 -4.57 -1.79 -13.55
N LEU A 4 -4.64 -2.47 -14.71
CA LEU A 4 -4.32 -3.89 -14.83
C LEU A 4 -2.83 -4.16 -14.55
N LEU A 5 -1.95 -3.29 -15.05
CA LEU A 5 -0.52 -3.38 -14.78
C LEU A 5 -0.23 -3.20 -13.28
N ALA A 6 -0.84 -2.20 -12.65
CA ALA A 6 -0.68 -1.97 -11.22
C ALA A 6 -1.20 -3.14 -10.37
N ALA A 7 -2.32 -3.75 -10.76
CA ALA A 7 -2.83 -4.95 -10.10
C ALA A 7 -1.88 -6.14 -10.23
N ALA A 8 -1.30 -6.37 -11.42
CA ALA A 8 -0.31 -7.42 -11.63
C ALA A 8 0.94 -7.22 -10.77
N ILE A 9 1.42 -5.99 -10.66
CA ILE A 9 2.56 -5.63 -9.80
C ILE A 9 2.22 -5.86 -8.32
N ALA A 10 1.03 -5.46 -7.86
CA ALA A 10 0.60 -5.67 -6.48
C ALA A 10 0.53 -7.16 -6.11
N ILE A 11 0.08 -8.01 -7.04
CA ILE A 11 0.04 -9.47 -6.84
C ILE A 11 1.46 -10.06 -6.81
N ALA A 12 2.37 -9.54 -7.63
CA ALA A 12 3.77 -9.97 -7.66
C ALA A 12 4.61 -9.40 -6.49
N ALA A 13 4.08 -8.45 -5.72
CA ALA A 13 4.84 -7.75 -4.68
C ALA A 13 5.47 -8.67 -3.62
N PRO A 14 4.80 -9.73 -3.13
CA PRO A 14 5.43 -10.66 -2.17
C PRO A 14 6.62 -11.43 -2.75
N LEU A 15 6.73 -11.52 -4.08
CA LEU A 15 7.85 -12.18 -4.75
C LEU A 15 9.10 -11.29 -4.79
N ALA A 16 8.99 -10.01 -4.44
CA ALA A 16 10.09 -9.05 -4.53
C ALA A 16 11.15 -9.27 -3.43
N SER A 17 10.74 -9.61 -2.21
CA SER A 17 11.67 -9.90 -1.11
C SER A 17 10.94 -10.44 0.13
N THR A 18 11.50 -11.48 0.76
CA THR A 18 11.15 -11.96 2.10
C THR A 18 12.09 -11.43 3.20
N ARG A 19 13.03 -10.55 2.84
CA ARG A 19 13.98 -9.93 3.77
C ARG A 19 13.33 -8.79 4.55
N PRO A 20 13.86 -8.48 5.76
CA PRO A 20 13.43 -7.35 6.58
C PRO A 20 13.34 -6.07 5.76
N ASP A 21 12.40 -5.19 6.13
CA ASP A 21 12.20 -3.95 5.41
C ASP A 21 13.47 -3.07 5.47
N GLY A 22 13.55 -2.07 4.59
CA GLY A 22 14.75 -1.24 4.49
C GLY A 22 15.10 -0.48 5.78
N LEU A 23 14.12 -0.12 6.60
CA LEU A 23 14.34 0.55 7.88
C LEU A 23 14.86 -0.45 8.92
N GLU A 24 14.26 -1.64 8.96
CA GLU A 24 14.69 -2.73 9.84
C GLU A 24 16.11 -3.20 9.50
N TRP A 25 16.44 -3.34 8.21
CA TRP A 25 17.77 -3.70 7.75
C TRP A 25 18.83 -2.67 8.20
N VAL A 26 18.54 -1.37 8.07
CA VAL A 26 19.43 -0.29 8.55
C VAL A 26 19.56 -0.35 10.07
N ALA A 27 18.46 -0.59 10.79
CA ALA A 27 18.46 -0.67 12.25
C ALA A 27 19.25 -1.87 12.78
N MET A 28 19.18 -3.02 12.10
CA MET A 28 20.03 -4.17 12.39
C MET A 28 21.50 -3.88 12.11
N GLN A 29 21.82 -3.32 10.94
CA GLN A 29 23.20 -3.03 10.57
C GLN A 29 23.84 -1.97 11.48
N GLY A 30 23.04 -1.04 12.00
CA GLY A 30 23.45 -0.02 12.96
C GLY A 30 23.39 -0.46 14.43
N GLY A 31 22.92 -1.67 14.74
CA GLY A 31 22.84 -2.20 16.10
C GLY A 31 21.86 -1.48 17.04
N PHE A 32 20.85 -0.80 16.49
CA PHE A 32 19.86 -0.04 17.27
C PHE A 32 18.44 -0.58 17.11
N ILE A 33 18.27 -1.76 16.52
CA ILE A 33 16.95 -2.42 16.39
C ILE A 33 16.25 -2.57 17.75
N ASP A 34 17.00 -2.87 18.82
CA ASP A 34 16.48 -3.01 20.18
C ASP A 34 16.04 -1.69 20.83
N GLN A 35 16.37 -0.54 20.22
CA GLN A 35 15.92 0.77 20.66
C GLN A 35 14.60 1.20 20.00
N ALA A 36 14.03 0.35 19.13
CA ALA A 36 12.75 0.61 18.50
C ALA A 36 11.66 0.79 19.57
N LYS A 37 11.02 1.96 19.56
CA LYS A 37 9.87 2.25 20.42
C LYS A 37 8.59 1.86 19.72
N ALA A 38 7.63 1.33 20.47
CA ALA A 38 6.31 1.03 19.93
C ALA A 38 5.65 2.31 19.38
N PRO A 39 5.06 2.27 18.17
CA PRO A 39 4.29 3.37 17.64
C PRO A 39 3.07 3.66 18.52
N LEU A 40 2.65 4.93 18.61
CA LEU A 40 1.43 5.32 19.33
C LEU A 40 0.15 4.76 18.70
N TYR A 41 0.18 4.50 17.38
CA TYR A 41 -0.92 3.92 16.62
C TYR A 41 -0.38 2.84 15.68
N GLN A 42 -0.93 1.63 15.78
CA GLN A 42 -0.60 0.47 14.92
C GLN A 42 -1.81 0.13 14.06
N ILE A 43 -1.96 0.84 12.93
CA ILE A 43 -3.09 0.63 12.02
C ILE A 43 -2.85 -0.64 11.17
N ILE A 44 -1.60 -0.83 10.70
CA ILE A 44 -1.15 -2.01 9.93
C ILE A 44 0.34 -2.25 10.28
N PRO A 45 0.66 -2.85 11.44
CA PRO A 45 2.05 -3.18 11.78
C PRO A 45 2.58 -4.22 10.78
N ASP A 46 3.80 -4.01 10.29
CA ASP A 46 4.53 -4.93 9.40
C ASP A 46 3.73 -5.41 8.19
N TYR A 47 2.85 -4.55 7.65
CA TYR A 47 1.96 -4.88 6.54
C TYR A 47 0.99 -6.04 6.81
N LEU A 48 0.84 -6.44 8.08
CA LEU A 48 -0.13 -7.44 8.53
C LEU A 48 -1.52 -6.82 8.55
N PHE A 49 -2.26 -7.10 7.48
CA PHE A 49 -3.66 -6.74 7.38
C PHE A 49 -4.43 -7.46 8.51
N PRO A 50 -5.17 -6.74 9.38
CA PRO A 50 -5.84 -7.35 10.51
C PRO A 50 -6.83 -8.42 10.01
N GLY A 51 -6.67 -9.66 10.52
CA GLY A 51 -7.46 -10.81 10.10
C GLY A 51 -6.83 -11.72 9.03
N VAL A 52 -5.63 -11.39 8.53
CA VAL A 52 -4.89 -12.24 7.56
C VAL A 52 -3.57 -12.70 8.19
N ALA A 53 -3.49 -13.99 8.52
CA ALA A 53 -2.30 -14.58 9.15
C ALA A 53 -1.11 -14.77 8.19
N ASN A 54 -1.34 -14.68 6.88
CA ASN A 54 -0.31 -14.85 5.86
C ASN A 54 0.18 -13.49 5.37
N GLU A 55 1.44 -13.16 5.66
CA GLU A 55 2.10 -11.90 5.31
C GLU A 55 2.08 -11.58 3.80
N ALA A 56 2.26 -12.59 2.95
CA ALA A 56 2.18 -12.42 1.50
C ALA A 56 0.76 -12.07 1.06
N ALA A 57 -0.25 -12.74 1.62
CA ALA A 57 -1.65 -12.43 1.33
C ALA A 57 -2.05 -11.03 1.86
N ALA A 58 -1.53 -10.65 3.03
CA ALA A 58 -1.73 -9.35 3.62
C ALA A 58 -1.12 -8.22 2.77
N THR A 59 0.09 -8.43 2.24
CA THR A 59 0.80 -7.51 1.34
C THR A 59 0.02 -7.30 0.03
N ILE A 60 -0.45 -8.39 -0.59
CA ILE A 60 -1.28 -8.32 -1.80
C ILE A 60 -2.57 -7.55 -1.51
N ALA A 61 -3.26 -7.87 -0.40
CA ALA A 61 -4.50 -7.21 -0.02
C ALA A 61 -4.31 -5.70 0.21
N ALA A 62 -3.25 -5.31 0.92
CA ALA A 62 -2.90 -3.90 1.15
C ALA A 62 -2.62 -3.17 -0.18
N GLY A 63 -1.85 -3.79 -1.09
CA GLY A 63 -1.56 -3.24 -2.41
C GLY A 63 -2.80 -3.07 -3.29
N LEU A 64 -3.68 -4.07 -3.33
CA LEU A 64 -4.94 -4.01 -4.09
C LEU A 64 -5.90 -2.95 -3.50
N LEU A 65 -5.98 -2.84 -2.18
CA LEU A 65 -6.80 -1.82 -1.52
C LEU A 65 -6.32 -0.42 -1.88
N GLY A 66 -5.01 -0.15 -1.79
CA GLY A 66 -4.42 1.12 -2.19
C GLY A 66 -4.70 1.45 -3.66
N LEU A 67 -4.59 0.46 -4.54
CA LEU A 67 -4.90 0.61 -5.96
C LEU A 67 -6.35 1.03 -6.20
N VAL A 68 -7.32 0.38 -5.56
CA VAL A 68 -8.75 0.69 -5.68
C VAL A 68 -9.04 2.12 -5.19
N ILE A 69 -8.46 2.52 -4.05
CA ILE A 69 -8.65 3.86 -3.49
C ILE A 69 -8.13 4.93 -4.45
N VAL A 70 -6.88 4.82 -4.90
CA VAL A 70 -6.25 5.82 -5.78
C VAL A 70 -6.99 5.91 -7.12
N PHE A 71 -7.36 4.76 -7.71
CA PHE A 71 -8.11 4.73 -8.95
C PHE A 71 -9.49 5.37 -8.80
N GLY A 72 -10.22 5.04 -7.72
CA GLY A 72 -11.52 5.61 -7.42
C GLY A 72 -11.47 7.13 -7.25
N VAL A 73 -10.49 7.64 -6.51
CA VAL A 73 -10.27 9.09 -6.34
C VAL A 73 -9.97 9.75 -7.69
N GLY A 74 -9.06 9.18 -8.48
CA GLY A 74 -8.70 9.73 -9.79
C GLY A 74 -9.88 9.82 -10.76
N VAL A 75 -10.67 8.75 -10.86
CA VAL A 75 -11.90 8.72 -11.68
C VAL A 75 -12.95 9.69 -11.15
N GLY A 76 -13.15 9.74 -9.83
CA GLY A 76 -14.10 10.65 -9.19
C GLY A 76 -13.78 12.12 -9.47
N VAL A 77 -12.50 12.49 -9.39
CA VAL A 77 -12.03 13.85 -9.74
C VAL A 77 -12.26 14.14 -11.23
N ALA A 78 -11.92 13.20 -12.11
CA ALA A 78 -12.13 13.37 -13.56
C ALA A 78 -13.62 13.57 -13.91
N TYR A 79 -14.51 12.78 -13.30
CA TYR A 79 -15.97 12.90 -13.49
C TYR A 79 -16.50 14.23 -12.95
N SER A 80 -16.09 14.64 -11.74
CA SER A 80 -16.51 15.91 -11.14
C SER A 80 -16.12 17.11 -12.01
N ARG A 81 -14.92 17.09 -12.60
CA ARG A 81 -14.45 18.14 -13.53
C ARG A 81 -15.24 18.17 -14.83
N ARG A 82 -15.62 17.01 -15.37
CA ARG A 82 -16.43 16.92 -16.59
C ARG A 82 -17.85 17.49 -16.41
N ASN A 83 -18.49 17.22 -15.25
CA ASN A 83 -19.81 17.78 -14.96
C ASN A 83 -19.81 19.31 -14.85
N ARG A 84 -18.72 19.91 -14.33
CA ARG A 84 -18.61 21.38 -14.24
C ARG A 84 -18.47 22.07 -15.60
N GLN A 85 -17.87 21.39 -16.59
CA GLN A 85 -17.74 21.93 -17.95
C GLN A 85 -19.07 21.91 -18.72
N ALA A 86 -20.00 21.01 -18.38
CA ALA A 86 -21.33 20.95 -18.99
C ALA A 86 -22.28 22.02 -18.43
N SER A 87 -22.08 22.46 -17.17
CA SER A 87 -22.90 23.50 -16.53
C SER A 87 -22.37 24.93 -16.74
N GLY A 88 -21.24 25.09 -17.43
CA GLY A 88 -20.62 26.39 -17.72
C GLY A 88 -20.74 26.86 -19.17
N ARG A 89 -21.65 26.28 -19.96
CA ARG A 89 -22.00 26.73 -21.32
C ARG A 89 -23.46 27.14 -21.38
#